data_AF-A0A520I047-F1
#
_entry.id   AF-A0A520I047-F1
#
_cell.length_a   1.000
_cell.length_b   1.000
_cell.length_c   1.000
_cell.angle_alpha   90.00
_cell.angle_beta   90.00
_cell.angle_gamma   90.00
#
_symmetry.space_group_name_H-M   'P 1'
#
loop_
_entity.id
_entity.type
_entity.pdbx_description
1 polymer ?
#
loop_
_entity_poly.entity_id
_entity_poly.type
_entity_poly.pdbx_seq_one_letter_code
_entity_poly.pdbx_strand_id
1 'polypeptide(L)' 'MATAALDRPLSIVSEEIKPSIGTRILKTKEELLDGQLGPELKELLQERGILVFPQINFTDQE' A
#
# COMPACT_ATOMS: atom_id res chain seq x y z
N MET A 1 21.67 -7.80 -22.42
CA MET A 1 20.80 -6.66 -22.77
C MET A 1 19.43 -6.94 -22.18
N ALA A 2 18.98 -6.09 -21.23
CA ALA A 2 17.68 -6.05 -20.53
C ALA A 2 17.33 -7.33 -19.70
N THR A 3 16.94 -7.29 -18.44
CA THR A 3 16.17 -6.29 -17.68
C THR A 3 16.59 -6.36 -16.21
N ALA A 4 17.24 -5.31 -15.72
CA ALA A 4 17.27 -5.04 -14.29
C ALA A 4 16.00 -4.23 -14.02
N ALA A 5 14.87 -4.93 -13.84
CA ALA A 5 13.73 -4.31 -13.20
C ALA A 5 14.24 -3.90 -11.82
N LEU A 6 14.24 -2.60 -11.57
CA LEU A 6 14.65 -2.03 -10.30
C LEU A 6 13.79 -2.66 -9.21
N ASP A 7 14.36 -3.64 -8.50
CA ASP A 7 13.89 -4.15 -7.22
C ASP A 7 14.13 -3.06 -6.15
N ARG A 8 13.54 -1.89 -6.39
CA ARG A 8 13.38 -0.89 -5.34
C ARG A 8 12.12 -1.33 -4.61
N PRO A 9 12.19 -1.58 -3.30
CA PRO A 9 10.98 -1.81 -2.52
C PRO A 9 10.06 -0.63 -2.78
N LEU A 10 8.84 -0.91 -3.24
CA LEU A 10 7.79 0.07 -3.46
C LEU A 10 7.48 0.71 -2.11
N SER A 11 8.19 1.78 -1.74
CA SER A 11 7.96 2.44 -0.46
C SER A 11 6.52 2.92 -0.38
N ILE A 12 5.84 2.57 0.71
CA ILE A 12 4.46 2.98 0.93
C ILE A 12 4.44 4.48 1.22
N VAL A 13 3.80 5.24 0.34
CA VAL A 13 3.49 6.64 0.62
C VAL A 13 2.21 6.65 1.42
N SER A 14 2.30 7.14 2.66
CA SER A 14 1.16 7.19 3.55
C SER A 14 1.05 8.53 4.28
N GLU A 15 -0.19 8.94 4.51
CA GLU A 15 -0.51 10.17 5.24
C GLU A 15 -1.32 9.84 6.49
N GLU A 16 -0.94 10.42 7.62
CA GLU A 16 -1.66 10.25 8.87
C GLU A 16 -2.96 11.06 8.84
N ILE A 17 -4.10 10.37 8.90
CA ILE A 17 -5.42 11.03 8.91
C ILE A 17 -5.67 11.64 10.30
N LYS A 18 -5.30 10.91 11.36
CA LYS A 18 -5.30 11.35 12.77
C LYS A 18 -4.19 10.62 13.52
N PRO A 19 -3.59 11.21 14.58
CA PRO A 19 -2.48 10.62 15.32
C PRO A 19 -2.73 9.23 15.93
N SER A 20 -3.98 8.75 15.94
CA SER A 20 -4.35 7.56 16.73
C SER A 20 -5.28 6.57 16.03
N ILE A 21 -5.72 6.77 14.78
CA ILE A 21 -6.78 5.90 14.22
C ILE A 21 -6.84 5.75 12.69
N GLY A 22 -5.84 6.21 11.93
CA GLY A 22 -5.85 5.87 10.50
C GLY A 22 -4.71 6.45 9.70
N THR A 23 -4.11 5.58 8.90
CA THR A 23 -3.10 5.93 7.90
C THR A 23 -3.71 5.77 6.52
N ARG A 24 -3.65 6.82 5.71
CA ARG A 24 -4.11 6.86 4.33
C ARG A 24 -3.02 6.35 3.41
N ILE A 25 -3.26 5.28 2.69
CA ILE A 25 -2.31 4.71 1.74
C ILE A 25 -2.57 5.31 0.35
N LEU A 26 -1.57 5.99 -0.22
CA LEU A 26 -1.63 6.64 -1.52
C LEU A 26 -0.92 5.77 -2.57
N LYS A 27 -1.51 4.62 -2.88
CA LYS A 27 -1.01 3.67 -3.89
C LYS A 27 -2.09 3.38 -4.91
N THR A 28 -1.69 3.11 -6.15
CA THR A 28 -2.64 2.73 -7.20
C THR A 28 -3.05 1.27 -7.04
N LYS A 29 -4.15 0.87 -7.69
CA LYS A 29 -4.66 -0.50 -7.56
C LYS A 29 -3.63 -1.52 -8.07
N GLU A 30 -2.90 -1.16 -9.13
CA GLU A 30 -1.90 -2.02 -9.77
C GLU A 30 -0.78 -2.35 -8.78
N GLU A 31 -0.32 -1.36 -8.01
CA GLU A 31 0.72 -1.56 -6.99
C GLU A 31 0.22 -2.42 -5.81
N LEU A 32 -1.07 -2.34 -5.47
CA LEU A 32 -1.67 -3.18 -4.41
C LEU A 32 -1.81 -4.64 -4.86
N LEU A 33 -2.17 -4.88 -6.12
CA LEU A 33 -2.35 -6.21 -6.70
C LEU A 33 -1.02 -6.89 -7.08
N ASP A 34 0.07 -6.13 -7.21
CA ASP A 34 1.41 -6.65 -7.52
C ASP A 34 1.99 -7.53 -6.38
N GLY A 35 1.40 -7.48 -5.19
CA GLY A 35 1.75 -8.34 -4.05
C GLY A 35 3.05 -7.98 -3.33
N GLN A 36 3.89 -7.11 -3.91
CA GLN A 36 5.13 -6.63 -3.30
C GLN A 36 4.90 -5.79 -2.03
N LEU A 37 3.76 -5.11 -1.93
CA LEU A 37 3.39 -4.26 -0.80
C LEU A 37 2.86 -5.05 0.41
N GLY A 38 2.57 -6.34 0.27
CA GLY A 38 1.93 -7.17 1.31
C GLY A 38 2.66 -7.16 2.66
N PRO A 39 3.99 -7.38 2.71
CA PRO A 39 4.75 -7.34 3.96
C PRO A 39 4.71 -5.98 4.66
N GLU A 40 4.92 -4.89 3.91
CA GLU A 40 4.98 -3.53 4.46
C GLU A 40 3.59 -3.03 4.90
N LEU A 41 2.51 -3.38 4.16
CA LEU A 41 1.13 -3.12 4.59
C LEU A 41 0.79 -3.86 5.88
N LYS A 42 1.28 -5.09 6.05
CA LYS A 42 1.05 -5.87 7.28
C LYS A 42 1.75 -5.22 8.48
N GLU A 43 2.98 -4.75 8.33
CA GLU A 43 3.71 -4.03 9.38
C GLU A 43 2.99 -2.72 9.76
N LEU A 44 2.61 -1.92 8.76
CA LEU A 44 1.83 -0.69 8.99
C LEU A 44 0.49 -0.96 9.67
N LEU A 45 -0.19 -2.06 9.32
CA LEU A 45 -1.44 -2.47 9.97
C LEU A 45 -1.20 -2.85 11.44
N GLN A 46 -0.09 -3.50 11.76
CA GLN A 46 0.27 -3.83 13.15
C GLN A 46 0.58 -2.59 13.99
N GLU A 47 1.24 -1.59 13.41
CA GLU A 47 1.58 -0.35 14.10
C GLU A 47 0.38 0.59 14.27
N ARG A 48 -0.44 0.74 13.22
CA ARG A 48 -1.49 1.77 13.12
C ARG A 48 -2.88 1.23 13.45
N GLY A 49 -3.11 -0.07 13.35
CA GLY A 49 -4.39 -0.74 13.57
C GLY A 49 -5.43 -0.55 12.45
N ILE A 50 -5.38 0.57 11.72
CA ILE A 50 -6.32 0.89 10.63
C ILE A 50 -5.56 1.47 9.43
N LEU A 51 -5.77 0.87 8.25
CA LEU A 51 -5.32 1.37 6.96
C LEU A 51 -6.51 1.78 6.10
N VAL A 52 -6.44 2.98 5.52
CA VAL A 52 -7.49 3.53 4.67
C VAL A 52 -6.94 3.72 3.27
N PHE A 53 -7.60 3.14 2.27
CA PHE A 53 -7.26 3.32 0.87
C PHE A 53 -8.32 4.20 0.20
N PRO A 54 -7.99 5.46 -0.16
CA PRO A 54 -8.97 6.37 -0.73
C PRO A 54 -9.25 5.97 -2.19
N GLN A 55 -10.50 5.61 -2.46
CA GLN A 55 -11.02 5.44 -3.83
C GLN A 55 -10.23 4.43 -4.69
N ILE A 56 -9.89 3.26 -4.12
CA ILE A 56 -9.44 2.14 -4.94
C ILE A 56 -10.68 1.58 -5.63
N ASN A 57 -10.82 1.85 -6.93
CA ASN A 57 -11.94 1.34 -7.74
C ASN A 57 -11.74 -0.15 -8.03
N PHE A 58 -11.69 -0.98 -6.98
CA PHE A 58 -11.66 -2.43 -7.12
C PHE A 58 -12.98 -2.92 -7.69
N THR A 59 -12.89 -3.94 -8.54
CA THR A 59 -14.03 -4.74 -8.96
C THR A 59 -14.18 -5.94 -8.03
N ASP A 60 -15.35 -6.58 -7.98
CA ASP A 60 -15.58 -7.74 -7.11
C ASP A 60 -14.64 -8.94 -7.37
N GLN A 61 -13.99 -8.97 -8.54
CA GLN A 61 -13.06 -10.04 -8.93
C GLN A 61 -11.60 -9.79 -8.52
N GLU A 62 -11.26 -8.57 -8.12
CA GLU A 62 -9.90 -8.12 -7.78
C GLU A 62 -9.68 -8.12 -6.26
#